data_AF-A0A917K7X5-F1
#
_entry.id   AF-A0A917K7X5-F1
#
_cell.length_a   1.000
_cell.length_b   1.000
_cell.length_c   1.000
_cell.angle_alpha   90.00
_cell.angle_beta   90.00
_cell.angle_gamma   90.00
#
_symmetry.space_group_name_H-M   'P 1'
#
loop_
_entity.id
_entity.type
_entity.pdbx_description
1 polymer ?
#
loop_
_entity_poly.entity_id
_entity_poly.type
_entity_poly.pdbx_seq_one_letter_code
_entity_poly.pdbx_strand_id
1 'polypeptide(L)'
;MSHKRQVPTFRLTLLGGTTMEGPVVSPDRRQVAEHLGQLHQVLREHGAGLVYAGEWRYVPLHAVLEARRGQRWFLLPWPLVDDEAIPGEVPLP
;
A
#
# COMPACT_ATOMS: atom_id res chain seq x y z
N MET A 1 18.21 -9.45 -8.67
CA MET A 1 17.53 -8.71 -9.76
C MET A 1 16.19 -8.27 -9.20
N SER A 2 15.91 -6.96 -9.11
CA SER A 2 14.59 -6.47 -8.63
C SER A 2 13.60 -6.60 -9.79
N HIS A 3 12.58 -7.44 -9.64
CA HIS A 3 11.53 -7.59 -10.65
C HIS A 3 10.49 -6.50 -10.40
N LYS A 4 10.27 -5.59 -11.36
CA LYS A 4 9.18 -4.62 -11.25
C LYS A 4 7.87 -5.29 -11.69
N ARG A 5 6.86 -5.29 -10.83
CA ARG A 5 5.51 -5.79 -11.13
C ARG A 5 4.60 -4.62 -11.49
N GLN A 6 3.85 -4.74 -12.58
CA GLN A 6 2.75 -3.82 -12.84
C GLN A 6 1.55 -4.21 -11.98
N VAL A 7 1.07 -3.27 -11.17
CA VAL A 7 -0.07 -3.46 -10.27
C VAL A 7 -1.08 -2.34 -10.45
N PRO A 8 -2.38 -2.58 -10.27
CA PRO A 8 -3.37 -1.53 -10.37
C PRO A 8 -3.27 -0.57 -9.19
N THR A 9 -3.66 0.68 -9.40
CA THR A 9 -3.86 1.63 -8.29
C THR A 9 -5.32 1.62 -7.82
N PHE A 10 -5.52 2.07 -6.58
CA PHE A 10 -6.83 2.34 -6.01
C PHE A 10 -6.85 3.76 -5.48
N ARG A 11 -7.98 4.43 -5.67
CA ARG A 11 -8.28 5.70 -5.03
C ARG A 11 -9.04 5.43 -3.75
N LEU A 12 -8.43 5.76 -2.61
CA LEU A 12 -9.07 5.71 -1.30
C LEU A 12 -9.49 7.12 -0.89
N THR A 13 -10.73 7.24 -0.44
CA THR A 13 -11.26 8.44 0.24
C THR A 13 -11.27 8.15 1.72
N LEU A 14 -10.58 8.99 2.49
CA LEU A 14 -10.45 8.82 3.94
C LEU A 14 -11.44 9.71 4.71
N LEU A 15 -11.67 9.38 5.98
CA LEU A 15 -12.30 10.28 6.95
C LEU A 15 -11.58 11.64 6.93
N GLY A 16 -12.36 12.72 6.84
CA GLY A 16 -11.83 14.08 6.67
C GLY A 16 -11.68 14.54 5.22
N GLY A 17 -12.07 13.73 4.23
CA GLY A 17 -12.14 14.12 2.82
C GLY A 17 -10.81 14.06 2.07
N THR A 18 -9.72 13.64 2.73
CA THR A 18 -8.44 13.39 2.07
C THR A 18 -8.58 12.22 1.10
N THR A 19 -8.07 12.39 -0.12
CA THR A 19 -7.99 11.31 -1.11
C THR A 19 -6.56 10.94 -1.39
N MET A 20 -6.31 9.66 -1.61
CA MET A 20 -5.02 9.13 -2.00
C MET A 20 -5.19 8.09 -3.10
N GLU A 21 -4.26 8.06 -4.05
CA GLU A 21 -4.29 7.11 -5.15
C GLU A 21 -2.94 6.44 -5.31
N GLY A 22 -2.92 5.11 -5.25
CA GLY A 22 -1.69 4.33 -5.27
C GLY A 22 -1.94 2.83 -5.31
N PRO A 23 -0.90 2.00 -5.55
CA PRO A 23 -0.98 0.58 -5.28
C PRO A 23 -1.29 0.36 -3.80
N VAL A 24 -2.11 -0.65 -3.48
CA VAL A 24 -2.43 -1.02 -2.10
C VAL A 24 -1.86 -2.39 -1.81
N VAL A 25 -1.11 -2.49 -0.72
CA VAL A 25 -0.38 -3.70 -0.30
C VAL A 25 -0.75 -4.01 1.14
N SER A 26 -0.68 -5.28 1.55
CA SER A 26 -0.77 -5.63 2.96
C SER A 26 0.31 -4.91 3.78
N PRO A 27 0.07 -4.62 5.07
CA PRO A 27 1.06 -3.96 5.93
C PRO A 27 2.40 -4.69 6.03
N ASP A 28 2.40 -6.02 5.91
CA ASP A 28 3.58 -6.88 5.92
C ASP A 28 4.16 -7.17 4.53
N ARG A 29 3.67 -6.47 3.50
CA ARG A 29 4.13 -6.52 2.10
C ARG A 29 3.98 -7.86 1.37
N ARG A 30 3.24 -8.81 1.94
CA ARG A 30 3.05 -10.15 1.35
C ARG A 30 2.02 -10.17 0.22
N GLN A 31 1.04 -9.28 0.25
CA GLN A 31 -0.09 -9.29 -0.68
C GLN A 31 -0.27 -7.93 -1.34
N VAL A 32 -0.67 -7.92 -2.61
CA VAL A 32 -1.07 -6.70 -3.32
C VAL A 32 -2.53 -6.84 -3.74
N ALA A 33 -3.32 -5.78 -3.57
CA ALA A 33 -4.68 -5.77 -4.09
C ALA A 33 -4.65 -5.64 -5.62
N GLU A 34 -5.28 -6.59 -6.33
CA GLU A 34 -5.37 -6.55 -7.80
C GLU A 34 -6.74 -6.11 -8.30
N HIS A 35 -7.75 -6.16 -7.45
CA HIS A 35 -9.09 -5.70 -7.74
C HIS A 35 -9.82 -5.27 -6.46
N LEU A 36 -10.99 -4.63 -6.61
CA LEU A 36 -11.75 -4.09 -5.48
C LEU A 36 -12.11 -5.15 -4.43
N GLY A 37 -12.46 -6.37 -4.86
CA GLY A 37 -12.73 -7.49 -3.94
C GLY A 37 -11.53 -7.85 -3.05
N GLN A 38 -10.33 -7.95 -3.65
CA GLN A 38 -9.10 -8.21 -2.89
C GLN A 38 -8.70 -7.02 -2.02
N LEU A 39 -8.93 -5.77 -2.45
CA LEU A 39 -8.64 -4.60 -1.62
C LEU A 39 -9.40 -4.66 -0.28
N HIS A 40 -10.69 -4.99 -0.32
CA HIS A 40 -11.48 -5.15 0.90
C HIS A 40 -10.93 -6.27 1.78
N GLN A 41 -10.51 -7.38 1.18
CA GLN A 41 -9.88 -8.50 1.90
C GLN A 41 -8.57 -8.07 2.58
N VAL A 42 -7.66 -7.41 1.84
CA VAL A 42 -6.38 -6.92 2.39
C VAL A 42 -6.62 -5.98 3.57
N LEU A 43 -7.49 -4.97 3.41
CA LEU A 43 -7.78 -4.02 4.48
C LEU A 43 -8.46 -4.69 5.69
N ARG A 44 -9.27 -5.72 5.46
CA ARG A 44 -10.00 -6.42 6.53
C ARG A 44 -9.15 -7.42 7.29
N GLU A 45 -8.41 -8.27 6.59
CA GLU A 45 -7.54 -9.29 7.20
C GLU A 45 -6.44 -8.67 8.05
N HIS A 46 -5.90 -7.54 7.59
CA HIS A 46 -4.80 -6.87 8.27
C HIS A 46 -5.24 -5.64 9.10
N GLY A 47 -6.52 -5.28 9.07
CA GLY A 47 -7.04 -4.06 9.70
C GLY A 47 -6.51 -2.75 9.09
N ALA A 48 -5.72 -2.82 8.04
CA ALA A 48 -5.07 -1.69 7.37
C ALA A 48 -4.42 -2.11 6.04
N GLY A 49 -3.92 -1.14 5.28
CA GLY A 49 -3.09 -1.35 4.09
C GLY A 49 -2.01 -0.28 3.95
N LEU A 50 -0.97 -0.59 3.18
CA LEU A 50 0.05 0.36 2.73
C LEU A 50 -0.29 0.86 1.33
N VAL A 51 -0.30 2.18 1.17
CA VAL A 51 -0.62 2.86 -0.09
C VAL A 51 0.52 3.76 -0.51
N TYR A 52 0.99 3.64 -1.75
CA TYR A 52 2.01 4.55 -2.28
C TYR A 52 1.38 5.70 -3.06
N ALA A 53 1.30 6.89 -2.44
CA ALA A 53 0.71 8.11 -3.01
C ALA A 53 1.76 9.22 -3.15
N GLY A 54 2.93 8.90 -3.69
CA GLY A 54 4.13 9.75 -3.69
C GLY A 54 5.06 9.45 -2.51
N GLU A 55 4.52 8.91 -1.43
CA GLU A 55 5.21 8.32 -0.29
C GLU A 55 4.41 7.12 0.22
N TRP A 56 5.05 6.22 0.97
CA TRP A 56 4.37 5.10 1.61
C TRP A 56 3.52 5.59 2.78
N ARG A 57 2.21 5.32 2.71
CA ARG A 57 1.26 5.69 3.75
C ARG A 57 0.56 4.47 4.30
N TYR A 58 0.55 4.36 5.61
CA TYR A 58 -0.28 3.39 6.32
C TYR A 58 -1.71 3.92 6.42
N VAL A 59 -2.69 3.09 6.05
CA VAL A 59 -4.10 3.43 6.01
C VAL A 59 -4.90 2.42 6.82
N PRO A 60 -5.40 2.78 8.01
CA PRO A 60 -6.22 1.86 8.80
C PRO A 60 -7.62 1.73 8.19
N LEU A 61 -8.20 0.53 8.28
CA LEU A 61 -9.50 0.22 7.69
C LEU A 61 -10.61 1.19 8.15
N HIS A 62 -10.62 1.56 9.43
CA HIS A 62 -11.63 2.47 9.98
C HIS A 62 -11.56 3.89 9.42
N ALA A 63 -10.42 4.28 8.83
CA ALA A 63 -10.27 5.58 8.18
C ALA A 63 -10.75 5.58 6.73
N VAL A 64 -11.01 4.42 6.11
CA VAL A 64 -11.41 4.32 4.70
C VAL A 64 -12.93 4.46 4.60
N LEU A 65 -13.39 5.53 3.96
CA LEU A 65 -14.81 5.75 3.65
C LEU A 65 -15.22 5.10 2.33
N GLU A 66 -14.35 5.20 1.33
CA GLU A 66 -14.64 4.70 -0.01
C GLU A 66 -13.35 4.24 -0.68
N ALA A 67 -13.47 3.18 -1.48
CA ALA A 67 -12.41 2.71 -2.35
C ALA A 67 -12.91 2.52 -3.78
N ARG A 68 -12.20 3.10 -4.75
CA ARG A 68 -12.48 2.96 -6.18
C ARG A 68 -11.24 2.51 -6.94
N ARG A 69 -11.45 1.84 -8.09
CA ARG A 69 -10.36 1.48 -8.99
C ARG A 69 -9.70 2.76 -9.52
N GLY A 70 -8.39 2.86 -9.39
CA GLY A 70 -7.61 3.94 -9.96
C GLY A 70 -7.50 3.81 -11.48
N GLN A 71 -7.19 4.92 -12.15
CA GLN A 71 -7.07 4.96 -13.61
C GLN A 71 -5.67 4.57 -14.10
N ARG A 72 -4.73 4.32 -13.18
CA ARG A 72 -3.32 4.13 -13.48
C ARG A 72 -2.84 2.76 -13.04
N TRP A 73 -1.79 2.30 -13.71
CA TRP A 73 -0.99 1.17 -13.27
C TRP A 73 0.30 1.70 -12.66
N PHE A 74 0.80 1.02 -11.64
CA PHE A 74 2.00 1.39 -10.93
C PHE A 74 3.05 0.29 -11.09
N LEU A 75 4.30 0.69 -11.32
CA LEU A 75 5.44 -0.23 -11.35
C LEU A 75 5.99 -0.39 -9.94
N LEU A 76 5.63 -1.49 -9.29
CA LEU A 76 6.03 -1.79 -7.94
C LEU A 76 7.31 -2.64 -7.94
N PRO A 77 8.39 -2.22 -7.26
CA PRO A 77 9.53 -3.09 -7.00
C PRO A 77 9.07 -4.36 -6.28
N TRP A 78 9.52 -5.53 -6.73
CA TRP A 78 9.16 -6.81 -6.13
C TRP A 78 10.36 -7.76 -5.97
N PRO A 79 10.51 -8.42 -4.81
CA PRO A 79 9.76 -8.20 -3.57
C PRO A 79 9.95 -6.76 -3.06
N LEU A 80 8.98 -6.26 -2.29
CA LEU A 80 9.13 -4.97 -1.61
C LEU A 80 10.17 -5.11 -0.49
N VAL A 81 11.44 -5.00 -0.87
CA VAL A 81 12.56 -4.94 0.07
C VAL A 81 12.57 -3.57 0.75
N ASP A 82 12.72 -3.56 2.07
CA ASP A 82 13.17 -2.37 2.80
C ASP A 82 14.56 -2.03 2.26
N ASP A 83 14.64 -1.08 1.33
CA ASP A 83 15.92 -0.43 1.03
C ASP A 83 16.25 0.58 2.16
N GLU A 84 16.21 0.10 3.41
CA GLU A 84 16.82 0.71 4.60
C GLU A 84 17.01 -0.43 5.63
N ALA A 85 18.10 -1.21 5.58
CA ALA A 85 19.23 -0.85 6.43
C ALA A 85 19.51 0.65 6.35
N ILE A 86 18.92 1.42 7.28
CA ILE A 86 19.38 2.78 7.56
C ILE A 86 20.89 2.61 7.85
N PRO A 87 21.82 3.17 7.05
CA PRO A 87 23.22 3.14 7.40
C PRO A 87 23.40 4.12 8.57
N GLY A 88 23.20 3.63 9.80
CA GLY A 88 23.30 4.45 11.00
C GLY A 88 22.56 3.98 12.24
N GLU A 89 21.63 3.01 12.15
CA GLU A 89 20.99 2.48 13.35
C GLU A 89 21.90 1.45 14.02
N VAL A 90 22.76 1.96 14.92
CA VAL A 90 23.48 1.14 15.88
C VAL A 90 22.42 0.40 16.71
N PRO A 91 22.46 -0.94 16.80
CA PRO A 91 21.57 -1.63 17.72
C PRO A 91 21.87 -1.15 19.14
N LEU A 92 20.88 -0.57 19.80
CA LEU A 92 20.94 -0.28 21.23
C LEU A 92 21.12 -1.60 22.00
N PRO A 93 21.86 -1.58 23.13
CA PRO A 93 22.46 -2.75 23.77
C PRO A 93 21.48 -3.82 24.26
#